data_AF-A0A916C0F5-F1
#
_entry.id   AF-A0A916C0F5-F1
#
_cell.length_a   1.000
_cell.length_b   1.000
_cell.length_c   1.000
_cell.angle_alpha   90.00
_cell.angle_beta   90.00
_cell.angle_gamma   90.00
#
_symmetry.space_group_name_H-M   'P 1'
#
loop_
_entity.id
_entity.type
_entity.pdbx_description
1 polymer ?
#
loop_
_entity_poly.entity_id
_entity_poly.type
_entity_poly.pdbx_seq_one_letter_code
_entity_poly.pdbx_strand_id
1 'polypeptide(L)'
;MTPFVLETPRLIIRPFAPDDLPAIHRILDLTLGDGSKITNEAALNERRSWLEWSRLSAEWLPKMFQPPYGDRAVVLKHTSQVIGAVGLVPCFDVFEQIPGLSRGGSPSGYRVAELGLFWAIDPEQQRQGYATEAAQALIDFAFQHLRVKRLIATTEYDNLASIGVMRKLGMRLEQNPFSEPSWLQVVGILEHP
;
A
#
# COMPACT_ATOMS: atom_id res chain seq x y z
N MET A 1 13.22 -17.62 0.56
CA MET A 1 12.97 -17.07 -0.80
C MET A 1 13.76 -15.78 -0.97
N THR A 2 14.24 -15.46 -2.17
CA THR A 2 14.86 -14.15 -2.46
C THR A 2 13.80 -13.04 -2.50
N PRO A 3 14.18 -11.77 -2.27
CA PRO A 3 13.28 -10.65 -2.50
C PRO A 3 12.75 -10.72 -3.94
N PHE A 4 11.43 -10.72 -4.11
CA PHE A 4 10.83 -10.78 -5.45
C PHE A 4 10.78 -9.40 -6.11
N VAL A 5 10.88 -9.43 -7.45
CA VAL A 5 10.65 -8.29 -8.34
C VAL A 5 9.45 -8.66 -9.20
N LEU A 6 8.49 -7.75 -9.34
CA LEU A 6 7.38 -7.90 -10.28
C LEU A 6 7.59 -6.96 -11.46
N GLU A 7 7.18 -7.43 -12.62
CA GLU A 7 7.20 -6.63 -13.84
C GLU A 7 5.80 -6.54 -14.41
N THR A 8 5.45 -5.36 -14.88
CA THR A 8 4.22 -5.09 -15.63
C THR A 8 4.60 -4.57 -17.02
N PRO A 9 3.65 -4.23 -17.91
CA PRO A 9 3.99 -3.62 -19.19
C PRO A 9 4.84 -2.35 -19.07
N ARG A 10 4.60 -1.50 -18.06
CA ARG A 10 5.28 -0.19 -17.92
C ARG A 10 6.17 -0.08 -16.69
N LEU A 11 6.03 -0.96 -15.70
CA LEU A 11 6.62 -0.80 -14.38
C LEU A 11 7.52 -1.97 -13.98
N ILE A 12 8.51 -1.66 -13.16
CA ILE A 12 9.26 -2.61 -12.34
C ILE A 12 8.91 -2.30 -10.88
N ILE A 13 8.46 -3.31 -10.15
CA ILE A 13 8.14 -3.23 -8.73
C ILE A 13 9.20 -4.03 -7.97
N ARG A 14 10.05 -3.34 -7.22
CA ARG A 14 11.24 -3.94 -6.60
C ARG A 14 11.46 -3.44 -5.17
N PRO A 15 12.24 -4.16 -4.34
CA PRO A 15 12.74 -3.60 -3.09
C PRO A 15 13.41 -2.25 -3.32
N PHE A 16 13.34 -1.36 -2.34
CA PHE A 16 14.02 -0.08 -2.40
C PHE A 16 15.55 -0.25 -2.48
N ALA A 17 16.19 0.70 -3.15
CA ALA A 17 17.63 0.91 -3.16
C ALA A 17 17.96 2.16 -2.33
N PRO A 18 19.18 2.28 -1.76
CA PRO A 18 19.58 3.48 -1.01
C PRO A 18 19.41 4.78 -1.81
N ASP A 19 19.68 4.73 -3.11
CA ASP A 19 19.59 5.88 -4.02
C ASP A 19 18.15 6.33 -4.30
N ASP A 20 17.14 5.55 -3.91
CA ASP A 20 15.73 5.95 -4.04
C ASP A 20 15.34 7.02 -3.01
N LEU A 21 16.14 7.23 -1.96
CA LEU A 21 15.81 8.09 -0.82
C LEU A 21 15.31 9.49 -1.24
N PRO A 22 15.99 10.25 -2.13
CA PRO A 22 15.53 11.59 -2.47
C PRO A 22 14.16 11.57 -3.16
N ALA A 23 13.95 10.63 -4.08
CA ALA A 23 12.70 10.52 -4.83
C ALA A 23 11.55 10.10 -3.92
N ILE A 24 11.73 9.03 -3.14
CA ILE A 24 10.65 8.51 -2.31
C ILE A 24 10.33 9.44 -1.14
N HIS A 25 11.32 10.14 -0.58
CA HIS A 25 11.11 11.20 0.42
C HIS A 25 10.12 12.24 -0.10
N ARG A 26 10.45 12.85 -1.26
CA ARG A 26 9.58 13.85 -1.91
C ARG A 26 8.19 13.27 -2.20
N ILE A 27 8.12 12.09 -2.80
CA ILE A 27 6.84 11.50 -3.22
C ILE A 27 5.92 11.28 -2.02
N LEU A 28 6.36 10.57 -0.97
CA LEU A 28 5.42 10.30 0.13
C LEU A 28 5.11 11.55 0.95
N ASP A 29 5.99 12.55 1.01
CA ASP A 29 5.64 13.82 1.66
C ASP A 29 4.56 14.59 0.90
N LEU A 30 4.56 14.52 -0.43
CA LEU A 30 3.48 15.09 -1.26
C LEU A 30 2.19 14.27 -1.24
N THR A 31 2.27 12.95 -1.07
CA THR A 31 1.08 12.08 -1.19
C THR A 31 0.43 11.74 0.15
N LEU A 32 1.21 11.70 1.24
CA LEU A 32 0.75 11.38 2.60
C LEU A 32 0.86 12.57 3.56
N GLY A 33 1.47 13.67 3.11
CA GLY A 33 1.57 14.93 3.83
C GLY A 33 1.09 16.10 2.97
N ASP A 34 1.66 17.28 3.20
CA ASP A 34 1.35 18.52 2.48
C ASP A 34 2.56 19.06 1.69
N GLY A 35 3.64 18.28 1.58
CA GLY A 35 4.88 18.70 0.93
C GLY A 35 5.78 19.64 1.75
N SER A 36 5.39 20.01 2.98
CA SER A 36 6.14 20.96 3.81
C SER A 36 7.48 20.42 4.33
N LYS A 37 7.71 19.10 4.24
CA LYS A 37 8.90 18.44 4.81
C LYS A 37 9.89 17.96 3.77
N ILE A 38 9.67 18.25 2.48
CA ILE A 38 10.57 17.84 1.38
C ILE A 38 12.01 18.30 1.64
N THR A 39 12.21 19.52 2.12
CA THR A 39 13.54 20.09 2.42
C THR A 39 13.94 19.96 3.90
N ASN A 40 13.12 19.31 4.71
CA ASN A 40 13.36 19.16 6.14
C ASN A 40 14.34 18.01 6.41
N GLU A 41 15.50 18.31 7.00
CA GLU A 41 16.55 17.31 7.27
C GLU A 41 16.13 16.22 8.27
N ALA A 42 15.36 16.58 9.30
CA ALA A 42 14.88 15.60 10.28
C ALA A 42 13.91 14.61 9.63
N ALA A 43 13.00 15.09 8.80
CA ALA A 43 12.09 14.24 8.03
C ALA A 43 12.84 13.37 7.01
N LEU A 44 13.89 13.89 6.36
CA LEU A 44 14.72 13.11 5.46
C LEU A 44 15.49 12.00 6.21
N ASN A 45 15.97 12.28 7.43
CA ASN A 45 16.64 11.30 8.28
C ASN A 45 15.67 10.21 8.75
N GLU A 46 14.46 10.58 9.14
CA GLU A 46 13.38 9.63 9.45
C GLU A 46 13.06 8.76 8.23
N ARG A 47 12.94 9.35 7.04
CA ARG A 47 12.69 8.60 5.81
C ARG A 47 13.82 7.64 5.48
N ARG A 48 15.08 8.01 5.73
CA ARG A 48 16.22 7.11 5.56
C ARG A 48 16.12 5.89 6.45
N SER A 49 15.72 6.07 7.71
CA SER A 49 15.48 4.96 8.64
C SER A 49 14.37 4.03 8.14
N TRP A 50 13.24 4.59 7.70
CA TRP A 50 12.13 3.81 7.11
C TRP A 50 12.52 3.07 5.82
N LEU A 51 13.34 3.69 4.97
CA LEU A 51 13.82 3.09 3.72
C LEU A 51 14.70 1.87 4.01
N GLU A 52 15.61 2.01 4.99
CA GLU A 52 16.48 0.91 5.40
C GLU A 52 15.69 -0.21 6.06
N TRP A 53 14.70 0.11 6.90
CA TRP A 53 13.76 -0.88 7.43
C TRP A 53 13.02 -1.63 6.32
N SER A 54 12.57 -0.93 5.28
CA SER A 54 11.86 -1.55 4.14
C SER A 54 12.77 -2.49 3.35
N ARG A 55 14.05 -2.10 3.15
CA ARG A 55 15.08 -2.94 2.54
C ARG A 55 15.35 -4.20 3.34
N LEU A 56 15.61 -4.05 4.64
CA LEU A 56 15.89 -5.17 5.53
C LEU A 56 14.68 -6.11 5.64
N SER A 57 13.47 -5.56 5.69
CA SER A 57 12.23 -6.35 5.72
C SER A 57 12.07 -7.19 4.45
N ALA A 58 12.35 -6.62 3.28
CA ALA A 58 12.31 -7.35 2.02
C ALA A 58 13.32 -8.51 1.95
N GLU A 59 14.43 -8.41 2.67
CA GLU A 59 15.43 -9.48 2.79
C GLU A 59 15.04 -10.54 3.84
N TRP A 60 14.59 -10.12 5.01
CA TRP A 60 14.44 -10.99 6.18
C TRP A 60 13.09 -11.69 6.27
N LEU A 61 11.98 -11.04 5.88
CA LEU A 61 10.65 -11.66 5.96
C LEU A 61 10.59 -13.01 5.20
N PRO A 62 11.11 -13.11 3.96
CA PRO A 62 11.14 -14.39 3.25
C PRO A 62 12.08 -15.45 3.85
N LYS A 63 13.09 -15.05 4.64
CA LYS A 63 13.98 -15.96 5.38
C LYS A 63 13.30 -16.49 6.64
N MET A 64 12.37 -15.73 7.20
CA MET A 64 11.57 -16.08 8.38
C MET A 64 10.23 -16.75 8.02
N PHE A 65 10.01 -17.08 6.74
CA PHE A 65 8.73 -17.64 6.24
C PHE A 65 7.52 -16.75 6.58
N GLN A 66 7.72 -15.43 6.62
CA GLN A 66 6.66 -14.46 6.85
C GLN A 66 6.09 -13.95 5.52
N PRO A 67 4.85 -13.44 5.51
CA PRO A 67 4.35 -12.70 4.36
C PRO A 67 5.32 -11.57 3.99
N PRO A 68 5.53 -11.29 2.70
CA PRO A 68 6.53 -10.34 2.25
C PRO A 68 6.01 -8.89 2.36
N TYR A 69 5.66 -8.50 3.59
CA TYR A 69 5.23 -7.17 3.97
C TYR A 69 6.28 -6.11 3.61
N GLY A 70 5.81 -4.87 3.54
CA GLY A 70 6.60 -3.69 3.29
C GLY A 70 6.41 -3.15 1.88
N ASP A 71 6.82 -1.90 1.74
CA ASP A 71 6.64 -1.13 0.52
C ASP A 71 7.79 -1.38 -0.46
N ARG A 72 7.48 -1.29 -1.74
CA ARG A 72 8.38 -1.50 -2.87
C ARG A 72 8.37 -0.27 -3.76
N ALA A 73 9.53 0.05 -4.33
CA ALA A 73 9.62 1.11 -5.33
C ALA A 73 8.84 0.71 -6.57
N VAL A 74 8.03 1.65 -7.08
CA VAL A 74 7.42 1.59 -8.42
C VAL A 74 8.32 2.37 -9.36
N VAL A 75 8.91 1.69 -10.34
CA VAL A 75 9.91 2.26 -11.26
C VAL A 75 9.39 2.19 -12.69
N LEU A 76 9.45 3.30 -13.43
CA LEU A 76 9.12 3.33 -14.86
C LEU A 76 10.22 2.61 -15.66
N LYS A 77 9.83 1.64 -16.48
CA LYS A 77 10.77 0.84 -17.30
C LYS A 77 11.61 1.67 -18.26
N HIS A 78 11.01 2.68 -18.89
CA HIS A 78 11.64 3.42 -19.99
C HIS A 78 12.57 4.54 -19.52
N THR A 79 12.40 5.04 -18.29
CA THR A 79 13.25 6.10 -17.72
C THR A 79 14.09 5.64 -16.52
N SER A 80 13.81 4.45 -15.98
CA SER A 80 14.36 3.97 -14.70
C SER A 80 14.03 4.89 -13.50
N GLN A 81 13.05 5.79 -13.65
CA GLN A 81 12.66 6.72 -12.59
C GLN A 81 11.76 6.02 -11.55
N VAL A 82 12.05 6.24 -10.27
CA VAL A 82 11.12 5.91 -9.18
C VAL A 82 9.96 6.90 -9.21
N ILE A 83 8.75 6.38 -9.38
CA ILE A 83 7.52 7.17 -9.48
C ILE A 83 6.53 6.91 -8.35
N GLY A 84 6.90 6.07 -7.38
CA GLY A 84 6.00 5.77 -6.27
C GLY A 84 6.42 4.60 -5.41
N ALA A 85 5.51 4.22 -4.53
CA ALA A 85 5.56 3.03 -3.71
C ALA A 85 4.28 2.20 -3.85
N VAL A 86 4.42 0.89 -3.72
CA VAL A 86 3.30 -0.05 -3.62
C VAL A 86 3.70 -1.17 -2.67
N GLY A 87 2.80 -1.65 -1.83
CA GLY A 87 3.17 -2.58 -0.77
C GLY A 87 2.03 -3.45 -0.26
N LEU A 88 2.42 -4.60 0.31
CA LEU A 88 1.55 -5.37 1.19
C LEU A 88 1.87 -4.96 2.62
N VAL A 89 0.88 -4.57 3.41
CA VAL A 89 1.08 -4.05 4.77
C VAL A 89 0.22 -4.82 5.78
N PRO A 90 0.68 -5.04 7.01
CA PRO A 90 -0.19 -5.57 8.04
C PRO A 90 -1.19 -4.47 8.46
N CYS A 91 -2.48 -4.71 8.27
CA CYS A 91 -3.53 -3.81 8.74
C CYS A 91 -4.13 -4.39 10.02
N PHE A 92 -4.04 -3.67 11.14
CA PHE A 92 -4.59 -4.10 12.43
C PHE A 92 -5.60 -3.08 12.95
N ASP A 93 -6.87 -3.31 12.61
CA ASP A 93 -7.93 -2.34 12.87
C ASP A 93 -9.27 -2.98 13.26
N VAL A 94 -10.22 -2.15 13.64
CA VAL A 94 -11.57 -2.56 14.06
C VAL A 94 -12.48 -2.94 12.88
N PHE A 95 -11.99 -3.81 11.99
CA PHE A 95 -12.70 -4.17 10.75
C PHE A 95 -14.08 -4.79 10.97
N GLU A 96 -14.40 -5.30 12.16
CA GLU A 96 -15.75 -5.74 12.51
C GLU A 96 -16.81 -4.62 12.45
N GLN A 97 -16.39 -3.36 12.47
CA GLN A 97 -17.27 -2.20 12.24
C GLN A 97 -17.75 -2.11 10.79
N ILE A 98 -17.03 -2.70 9.84
CA ILE A 98 -17.35 -2.67 8.42
C ILE A 98 -18.44 -3.72 8.15
N PRO A 99 -19.62 -3.36 7.61
CA PRO A 99 -20.76 -4.28 7.51
C PRO A 99 -20.45 -5.64 6.86
N GLY A 100 -19.69 -5.65 5.76
CA GLY A 100 -19.32 -6.86 5.02
C GLY A 100 -18.10 -7.60 5.58
N LEU A 101 -17.49 -7.12 6.67
CA LEU A 101 -16.47 -7.82 7.45
C LEU A 101 -16.97 -8.18 8.87
N SER A 102 -18.14 -7.68 9.26
CA SER A 102 -18.78 -7.98 10.54
C SER A 102 -19.19 -9.46 10.61
N ARG A 103 -19.11 -10.04 11.81
CA ARG A 103 -19.61 -11.40 12.10
C ARG A 103 -21.06 -11.40 12.63
N GLY A 104 -21.74 -10.25 12.56
CA GLY A 104 -23.07 -10.04 13.14
C GLY A 104 -23.03 -9.62 14.61
N GLY A 105 -24.07 -8.90 15.04
CA GLY A 105 -24.11 -8.27 16.36
C GLY A 105 -23.35 -6.94 16.42
N SER A 106 -23.21 -6.38 17.63
CA SER A 106 -22.41 -5.17 17.84
C SER A 106 -20.92 -5.49 17.68
N PRO A 107 -20.12 -4.62 17.04
CA PRO A 107 -18.67 -4.81 16.95
C PRO A 107 -18.06 -5.00 18.34
N SER A 108 -17.17 -5.98 18.48
CA SER A 108 -16.58 -6.33 19.78
C SER A 108 -15.62 -5.27 20.32
N GLY A 109 -15.17 -4.35 19.46
CA GLY A 109 -14.12 -3.38 19.76
C GLY A 109 -12.70 -3.95 19.62
N TYR A 110 -12.55 -5.24 19.35
CA TYR A 110 -11.25 -5.82 19.06
C TYR A 110 -10.74 -5.41 17.67
N ARG A 111 -9.43 -5.23 17.59
CA ARG A 111 -8.73 -5.09 16.32
C ARG A 111 -8.45 -6.48 15.75
N VAL A 112 -8.59 -6.62 14.44
CA VAL A 112 -8.30 -7.84 13.69
C VAL A 112 -7.25 -7.53 12.62
N ALA A 113 -6.40 -8.53 12.36
CA ALA A 113 -5.35 -8.42 11.37
C ALA A 113 -5.89 -8.79 9.98
N GLU A 114 -5.61 -7.93 9.01
CA GLU A 114 -5.88 -8.12 7.59
C GLU A 114 -4.60 -7.86 6.78
N LEU A 115 -4.55 -8.41 5.56
CA LEU A 115 -3.48 -8.08 4.61
C LEU A 115 -3.89 -6.85 3.81
N GLY A 116 -3.24 -5.73 4.10
CA GLY A 116 -3.43 -4.45 3.45
C GLY A 116 -2.70 -4.34 2.11
N LEU A 117 -3.28 -3.57 1.19
CA LEU A 117 -2.67 -3.13 -0.05
C LEU A 117 -2.50 -1.61 0.00
N PHE A 118 -1.26 -1.16 -0.13
CA PHE A 118 -0.87 0.25 -0.10
C PHE A 118 -0.34 0.70 -1.46
N TRP A 119 -0.60 1.96 -1.84
CA TRP A 119 0.02 2.62 -2.98
C TRP A 119 0.17 4.13 -2.75
N ALA A 120 1.22 4.69 -3.33
CA ALA A 120 1.43 6.13 -3.47
C ALA A 120 2.18 6.39 -4.78
N ILE A 121 1.66 7.27 -5.64
CA ILE A 121 2.28 7.63 -6.92
C ILE A 121 2.56 9.12 -6.92
N ASP A 122 3.74 9.51 -7.42
CA ASP A 122 4.14 10.90 -7.59
C ASP A 122 3.00 11.71 -8.23
N PRO A 123 2.59 12.85 -7.66
CA PRO A 123 1.53 13.69 -8.23
C PRO A 123 1.71 13.99 -9.72
N GLU A 124 2.94 14.14 -10.20
CA GLU A 124 3.25 14.39 -11.61
C GLU A 124 2.98 13.17 -12.51
N GLN A 125 2.96 11.97 -11.93
CA GLN A 125 2.75 10.69 -12.61
C GLN A 125 1.34 10.11 -12.39
N GLN A 126 0.50 10.80 -11.61
CA GLN A 126 -0.89 10.38 -11.38
C GLN A 126 -1.76 10.51 -12.64
N ARG A 127 -2.96 9.93 -12.59
CA ARG A 127 -3.95 9.87 -13.69
C ARG A 127 -3.50 9.13 -14.97
N GLN A 128 -2.32 8.48 -14.94
CA GLN A 128 -1.82 7.64 -16.04
C GLN A 128 -2.07 6.13 -15.82
N GLY A 129 -2.74 5.76 -14.73
CA GLY A 129 -3.08 4.37 -14.39
C GLY A 129 -1.99 3.58 -13.68
N TYR A 130 -0.85 4.19 -13.31
CA TYR A 130 0.26 3.49 -12.68
C TYR A 130 -0.08 2.90 -11.30
N ALA A 131 -0.88 3.58 -10.48
CA ALA A 131 -1.32 3.04 -9.19
C ALA A 131 -2.10 1.73 -9.36
N THR A 132 -3.08 1.72 -10.28
CA THR A 132 -3.87 0.53 -10.60
C THR A 132 -2.98 -0.58 -11.16
N GLU A 133 -2.08 -0.28 -12.09
CA GLU A 133 -1.17 -1.28 -12.66
C GLU A 133 -0.23 -1.89 -11.60
N ALA A 134 0.35 -1.06 -10.74
CA ALA A 134 1.24 -1.53 -9.69
C ALA A 134 0.50 -2.38 -8.64
N ALA A 135 -0.66 -1.91 -8.19
CA ALA A 135 -1.50 -2.60 -7.23
C ALA A 135 -2.05 -3.92 -7.77
N GLN A 136 -2.44 -3.98 -9.05
CA GLN A 136 -2.89 -5.22 -9.70
C GLN A 136 -1.79 -6.29 -9.69
N ALA A 137 -0.54 -5.92 -9.96
CA ALA A 137 0.57 -6.87 -9.90
C ALA A 137 0.77 -7.47 -8.50
N LEU A 138 0.60 -6.68 -7.44
CA LEU A 138 0.61 -7.21 -6.07
C LEU A 138 -0.61 -8.07 -5.74
N ILE A 139 -1.79 -7.72 -6.26
CA ILE A 139 -3.02 -8.53 -6.11
C ILE A 139 -2.81 -9.90 -6.74
N ASP A 140 -2.34 -9.95 -7.98
CA ASP A 140 -2.05 -11.19 -8.71
C ASP A 140 -1.04 -12.03 -7.93
N PHE A 141 0.03 -11.40 -7.44
CA PHE A 141 1.02 -12.07 -6.62
C PHE A 141 0.42 -12.63 -5.31
N ALA A 142 -0.35 -11.83 -4.58
CA ALA A 142 -0.93 -12.22 -3.31
C ALA A 142 -1.89 -13.41 -3.47
N PHE A 143 -2.75 -13.39 -4.47
CA PHE A 143 -3.70 -14.49 -4.69
C PHE A 143 -3.05 -15.74 -5.30
N GLN A 144 -2.18 -15.58 -6.29
CA GLN A 144 -1.60 -16.73 -6.99
C GLN A 144 -0.47 -17.40 -6.20
N HIS A 145 0.35 -16.62 -5.50
CA HIS A 145 1.54 -17.13 -4.81
C HIS A 145 1.39 -17.21 -3.30
N LEU A 146 0.79 -16.20 -2.65
CA LEU A 146 0.55 -16.25 -1.20
C LEU A 146 -0.74 -17.00 -0.85
N ARG A 147 -1.65 -17.19 -1.82
CA ARG A 147 -2.95 -17.87 -1.66
C ARG A 147 -3.77 -17.30 -0.50
N VAL A 148 -3.70 -15.98 -0.33
CA VAL A 148 -4.47 -15.27 0.69
C VAL A 148 -5.95 -15.27 0.32
N LYS A 149 -6.83 -15.22 1.32
CA LYS A 149 -8.27 -15.18 1.08
C LYS A 149 -8.78 -13.79 0.69
N ARG A 150 -8.12 -12.76 1.22
CA ARG A 150 -8.60 -11.38 1.14
C ARG A 150 -7.44 -10.38 1.17
N LEU A 151 -7.64 -9.29 0.45
CA LEU A 151 -6.88 -8.05 0.55
C LEU A 151 -7.82 -6.91 0.94
N ILE A 152 -7.30 -5.99 1.74
CA ILE A 152 -8.00 -4.77 2.15
C ILE A 152 -7.20 -3.55 1.70
N ALA A 153 -7.86 -2.47 1.33
CA ALA A 153 -7.26 -1.15 1.24
C ALA A 153 -8.14 -0.13 1.97
N THR A 154 -7.55 0.81 2.70
CA THR A 154 -8.28 1.79 3.52
C THR A 154 -7.92 3.20 3.10
N THR A 155 -8.88 4.13 3.15
CA THR A 155 -8.62 5.55 2.89
C THR A 155 -9.72 6.44 3.45
N GLU A 156 -9.50 7.75 3.45
CA GLU A 156 -10.44 8.79 3.83
C GLU A 156 -11.50 9.06 2.74
N TYR A 157 -12.63 9.64 3.12
CA TYR A 157 -13.74 9.96 2.23
C TYR A 157 -13.36 10.89 1.08
N ASP A 158 -12.43 11.83 1.32
CA ASP A 158 -11.99 12.84 0.38
C ASP A 158 -10.86 12.35 -0.55
N ASN A 159 -10.28 11.17 -0.29
CA ASN A 159 -9.26 10.57 -1.15
C ASN A 159 -9.89 9.88 -2.38
N LEU A 160 -10.53 10.69 -3.22
CA LEU A 160 -11.22 10.25 -4.44
C LEU A 160 -10.28 9.53 -5.41
N ALA A 161 -8.98 9.83 -5.38
CA ALA A 161 -7.97 9.18 -6.20
C ALA A 161 -7.81 7.70 -5.80
N SER A 162 -7.58 7.41 -4.52
CA SER A 162 -7.48 6.03 -4.01
C SER A 162 -8.79 5.27 -4.15
N ILE A 163 -9.93 5.90 -3.88
CA ILE A 163 -11.25 5.29 -4.11
C ILE A 163 -11.41 4.91 -5.60
N GLY A 164 -10.96 5.76 -6.53
CA GLY A 164 -10.95 5.47 -7.96
C GLY A 164 -10.06 4.28 -8.34
N VAL A 165 -8.90 4.13 -7.68
CA VAL A 165 -8.01 2.98 -7.85
C VAL A 165 -8.69 1.70 -7.35
N MET A 166 -9.26 1.71 -6.14
CA MET A 166 -9.98 0.56 -5.57
C MET A 166 -11.09 0.05 -6.50
N ARG A 167 -11.89 0.97 -7.08
CA ARG A 167 -12.95 0.59 -8.05
C ARG A 167 -12.37 -0.09 -9.29
N LYS A 168 -11.28 0.46 -9.86
CA LYS A 168 -10.63 -0.12 -11.05
C LYS A 168 -10.02 -1.49 -10.78
N LEU A 169 -9.59 -1.75 -9.55
CA LEU A 169 -9.10 -3.05 -9.07
C LEU A 169 -10.22 -4.05 -8.77
N GLY A 170 -11.49 -3.65 -8.93
CA GLY A 170 -12.64 -4.53 -8.67
C GLY A 170 -12.93 -4.74 -7.18
N MET A 171 -12.41 -3.87 -6.29
CA MET A 171 -12.70 -3.96 -4.86
C MET A 171 -14.16 -3.60 -4.57
N ARG A 172 -14.81 -4.37 -3.69
CA ARG A 172 -16.08 -3.97 -3.08
C ARG A 172 -15.79 -2.85 -2.08
N LEU A 173 -16.37 -1.68 -2.32
CA LEU A 173 -16.23 -0.54 -1.42
C LEU A 173 -17.29 -0.55 -0.33
N GLU A 174 -16.85 -0.35 0.90
CA GLU A 174 -17.71 -0.16 2.06
C GLU A 174 -17.25 1.05 2.87
N GLN A 175 -18.21 1.64 3.59
CA GLN A 175 -17.95 2.77 4.48
C GLN A 175 -18.07 2.31 5.93
N ASN A 176 -17.25 2.87 6.79
CA ASN A 176 -17.41 2.68 8.22
C ASN A 176 -18.61 3.49 8.71
N PRO A 177 -19.65 2.85 9.28
CA PRO A 177 -20.82 3.57 9.78
C PRO A 177 -20.53 4.30 11.10
N PHE A 178 -19.37 4.08 11.72
CA PHE A 178 -18.95 4.73 12.96
C PHE A 178 -17.99 5.89 12.66
N SER A 179 -18.00 6.92 13.52
CA SER A 179 -17.09 8.07 13.41
C SER A 179 -15.68 7.77 13.92
N GLU A 180 -15.50 6.67 14.66
CA GLU A 180 -14.24 6.28 15.25
C GLU A 180 -13.84 4.84 14.85
N PRO A 181 -12.58 4.62 14.43
CA PRO A 181 -11.52 5.61 14.38
C PRO A 181 -11.60 6.53 13.15
N SER A 182 -11.19 7.78 13.30
CA SER A 182 -11.31 8.82 12.25
C SER A 182 -10.60 8.52 10.93
N TRP A 183 -9.61 7.62 10.92
CA TRP A 183 -8.87 7.22 9.71
C TRP A 183 -9.48 6.03 8.96
N LEU A 184 -10.35 5.22 9.60
CA LEU A 184 -10.97 4.05 8.98
C LEU A 184 -12.33 4.46 8.40
N GLN A 185 -12.33 5.18 7.29
CA GLN A 185 -13.56 5.74 6.71
C GLN A 185 -14.09 4.92 5.53
N VAL A 186 -13.24 4.63 4.55
CA VAL A 186 -13.56 3.83 3.36
C VAL A 186 -12.67 2.61 3.31
N VAL A 187 -13.28 1.44 3.06
CA VAL A 187 -12.59 0.15 2.99
C VAL A 187 -12.91 -0.52 1.66
N GLY A 188 -11.88 -0.74 0.85
CA GLY A 188 -11.93 -1.61 -0.32
C GLY A 188 -11.61 -3.04 0.07
N ILE A 189 -12.51 -3.96 -0.26
CA ILE A 189 -12.42 -5.39 0.04
C ILE A 189 -12.27 -6.15 -1.28
N LEU A 190 -11.21 -6.95 -1.40
CA LEU A 190 -11.04 -7.89 -2.51
C LEU A 190 -10.86 -9.29 -1.95
N GLU A 191 -11.79 -10.18 -2.28
CA GLU A 191 -11.74 -11.58 -1.88
C GLU A 191 -11.42 -12.45 -3.09
N HIS A 192 -10.67 -13.53 -2.87
CA HIS A 192 -10.43 -14.50 -3.92
C HIS A 192 -11.78 -15.16 -4.29
N PRO A 193 -12.16 -15.19 -5.58
CA PRO A 193 -13.39 -15.85 -6.03
C PRO A 193 -13.40 -17.36 -5.81
#